data_AF-A0AAP1RB25-F1
#
_entry.id   AF-A0AAP1RB25-F1
#
_cell.length_a   1.000
_cell.length_b   1.000
_cell.length_c   1.000
_cell.angle_alpha   90.00
_cell.angle_beta   90.00
_cell.angle_gamma   90.00
#
_symmetry.space_group_name_H-M   'P 1'
#
loop_
_entity.id
_entity.type
_entity.pdbx_description
1 polymer ?
#
loop_
_entity_poly.entity_id
_entity_poly.type
_entity_poly.pdbx_seq_one_letter_code
_entity_poly.pdbx_strand_id
1 'polypeptide(L)'
;MINNPLRINIQSTFADTIPGYMPSRWSSEELSEDDLIFEAATLEDIELAYMGNEILVVSDEAMFESITTTRIRLAQTMRAFVRALNRGLNGTNIMAGTDEAGTDENGRNCIGGAIIGRVRRVANIPVLTAQIPLTDGQTTSIIFHSPTADGAKIKSNDELVAFQFLLNKRNVTHVVAPIGGRDVSLSQVCQALSNLIERNSEKFKKAKERQDKMKADIESYLNEADKLAEERSIMIDQVEVAQRGLTEKRAALTEMQKKLDSQKAINEELQAKRDKLLSAKGEKTKERAFSDQLRHVKHNLAIDGKTVLDNGAEVNYVTSGSDNFVTIVAPEGKFSIDASAVKGGSLADAATKLLKAYREHNADKYKVDVLPGQLEDSELPQTDPETNPVLQPESQDVGKYHYALQSRPAGVGAVPDGNKAVLDRPDQADQYYEYARHGIITYDRKLTDEEVSQYELLYLPDEDELKDFADQLVASSMSKHIDG
;
A
#
# COMPACT_ATOMS: atom_id res chain seq x y z
N MET A 1 -49.66 12.06 9.69
CA MET A 1 -48.40 12.35 10.40
C MET A 1 -48.08 11.10 11.20
N ILE A 2 -47.30 10.16 10.68
CA ILE A 2 -45.83 10.20 10.56
C ILE A 2 -45.44 9.65 9.17
N ASN A 3 -44.82 10.49 8.34
CA ASN A 3 -44.16 10.11 7.10
C ASN A 3 -42.64 10.12 7.38
N ASN A 4 -42.01 8.95 7.39
CA ASN A 4 -40.71 8.68 6.75
C ASN A 4 -40.17 7.32 7.21
N PRO A 5 -39.88 6.38 6.28
CA PRO A 5 -39.09 5.20 6.60
C PRO A 5 -37.60 5.57 6.72
N LEU A 6 -36.93 4.95 7.70
CA LEU A 6 -35.49 5.01 7.94
C LEU A 6 -34.73 4.63 6.66
N ARG A 7 -33.96 5.56 6.10
CA ARG A 7 -32.98 5.27 5.05
C ARG A 7 -31.68 4.83 5.70
N ILE A 8 -31.31 3.57 5.49
CA ILE A 8 -29.95 3.08 5.77
C ILE A 8 -29.05 3.75 4.74
N ASN A 9 -28.12 4.58 5.22
CA ASN A 9 -27.16 5.29 4.39
C ASN A 9 -26.04 4.32 3.99
N ILE A 10 -26.18 3.69 2.83
CA ILE A 10 -25.08 2.98 2.18
C ILE A 10 -24.21 4.09 1.58
N GLN A 11 -23.10 4.41 2.25
CA GLN A 11 -22.17 5.41 1.75
C GLN A 11 -21.71 4.99 0.34
N SER A 12 -22.06 5.84 -0.63
CA SER A 12 -21.56 5.79 -2.00
C SER A 12 -20.03 5.68 -1.95
N THR A 13 -19.52 4.56 -2.42
CA THR A 13 -18.10 4.37 -2.70
C THR A 13 -17.73 5.27 -3.88
N PHE A 14 -16.59 5.94 -3.77
CA PHE A 14 -16.00 6.89 -4.72
C PHE A 14 -16.03 6.47 -6.21
N ALA A 15 -16.23 5.18 -6.52
CA ALA A 15 -16.39 4.65 -7.86
C ALA A 15 -17.61 5.23 -8.62
N ASP A 16 -18.66 5.69 -7.91
CA ASP A 16 -19.85 6.29 -8.54
C ASP A 16 -19.60 7.69 -9.13
N THR A 17 -18.44 8.31 -8.84
CA THR A 17 -18.13 9.69 -9.24
C THR A 17 -17.24 9.82 -10.47
N ILE A 18 -16.86 8.71 -11.11
CA ILE A 18 -16.05 8.75 -12.33
C ILE A 18 -16.99 8.78 -13.55
N PRO A 19 -17.04 9.86 -14.35
CA PRO A 19 -17.85 9.88 -15.56
C PRO A 19 -17.28 8.88 -16.57
N GLY A 20 -18.05 7.83 -16.87
CA GLY A 20 -17.67 6.77 -17.80
C GLY A 20 -17.25 5.44 -17.16
N TYR A 21 -17.20 5.34 -15.83
CA TYR A 21 -17.01 4.06 -15.14
C TYR A 21 -18.36 3.51 -14.69
N MET A 22 -18.90 2.56 -15.46
CA MET A 22 -19.91 1.63 -14.96
C MET A 22 -19.17 0.41 -14.41
N PRO A 23 -19.24 0.10 -13.10
CA PRO A 23 -18.68 -1.14 -12.61
C PRO A 23 -19.36 -2.31 -13.34
N SER A 24 -18.58 -3.16 -14.01
CA SER A 24 -19.05 -4.33 -14.79
C SER A 24 -19.79 -5.41 -13.98
N ARG A 25 -20.23 -5.12 -12.75
CA ARG A 25 -20.84 -6.08 -11.84
C ARG A 25 -22.36 -6.21 -12.00
N TRP A 26 -22.98 -5.38 -12.81
CA TRP A 26 -24.43 -5.42 -13.05
C TRP A 26 -24.66 -5.47 -14.55
N SER A 27 -24.12 -6.49 -15.23
CA SER A 27 -24.68 -6.81 -16.52
C SER A 27 -26.15 -7.15 -16.26
N SER A 28 -27.02 -6.26 -16.74
CA SER A 28 -28.45 -6.53 -16.84
C SER A 28 -28.64 -7.48 -18.02
N GLU A 29 -27.89 -8.58 -18.06
CA GLU A 29 -28.27 -9.70 -18.90
C GLU A 29 -29.60 -10.17 -18.31
N GLU A 30 -30.69 -9.95 -19.04
CA GLU A 30 -31.94 -10.64 -18.76
C GLU A 30 -31.60 -12.13 -18.70
N LEU A 31 -31.77 -12.74 -17.52
CA LEU A 31 -31.63 -14.19 -17.36
C LEU A 31 -32.52 -14.83 -18.42
N SER A 32 -31.90 -15.49 -19.39
CA SER A 32 -32.68 -16.17 -20.41
C SER A 32 -33.51 -17.26 -19.73
N GLU A 33 -34.70 -17.56 -20.24
CA GLU A 33 -35.51 -18.67 -19.69
C GLU A 33 -34.74 -20.01 -19.70
N ASP A 34 -33.73 -20.12 -20.57
CA ASP A 34 -32.83 -21.25 -20.67
C ASP A 34 -31.83 -21.31 -19.50
N ASP A 35 -31.44 -20.19 -18.88
CA ASP A 35 -30.53 -20.18 -17.72
C ASP A 35 -31.25 -20.62 -16.43
N LEU A 36 -32.55 -20.33 -16.32
CA LEU A 36 -33.40 -20.70 -15.19
C LEU A 36 -33.56 -22.24 -15.04
N ILE A 37 -33.38 -22.99 -16.12
CA ILE A 37 -33.45 -24.46 -16.05
C ILE A 37 -32.20 -25.08 -15.43
N PHE A 38 -31.12 -24.31 -15.22
CA PHE A 38 -29.85 -24.83 -14.74
C PHE A 38 -29.52 -24.48 -13.28
N GLU A 39 -30.40 -23.76 -12.60
CA GLU A 39 -30.22 -23.38 -11.21
C GLU A 39 -31.27 -24.07 -10.32
N ALA A 40 -30.82 -24.81 -9.30
CA ALA A 40 -31.75 -25.41 -8.34
C ALA A 40 -32.66 -24.33 -7.76
N ALA A 41 -33.95 -24.60 -7.70
CA ALA A 41 -34.87 -23.66 -7.08
C ALA A 41 -35.09 -24.08 -5.63
N THR A 42 -34.97 -23.15 -4.68
CA THR A 42 -35.53 -23.40 -3.35
C THR A 42 -37.04 -23.14 -3.39
N LEU A 43 -37.78 -23.73 -2.44
CA LEU A 43 -39.21 -23.46 -2.31
C LEU A 43 -39.48 -21.96 -2.12
N GLU A 44 -38.63 -21.26 -1.36
CA GLU A 44 -38.73 -19.81 -1.15
C GLU A 44 -38.51 -19.03 -2.44
N ASP A 45 -37.53 -19.42 -3.26
CA ASP A 45 -37.27 -18.78 -4.55
C ASP A 45 -38.49 -18.91 -5.46
N ILE A 46 -39.13 -20.09 -5.48
CA ILE A 46 -40.33 -20.34 -6.29
C ILE A 46 -41.50 -19.51 -5.76
N GLU A 47 -41.72 -19.52 -4.44
CA GLU A 47 -42.77 -18.73 -3.81
C GLU A 47 -42.56 -17.22 -4.02
N LEU A 48 -41.32 -16.74 -4.08
CA LEU A 48 -41.02 -15.32 -4.31
C LEU A 48 -41.12 -14.94 -5.79
N ALA A 49 -40.49 -15.72 -6.67
CA ALA A 49 -40.37 -15.43 -8.10
C ALA A 49 -41.66 -15.67 -8.87
N TYR A 50 -42.51 -16.60 -8.42
CA TYR A 50 -43.76 -16.91 -9.12
C TYR A 50 -45.01 -16.44 -8.36
N MET A 51 -44.91 -16.25 -7.04
CA MET A 51 -46.06 -15.90 -6.18
C MET A 51 -45.88 -14.59 -5.39
N GLY A 52 -44.91 -13.76 -5.79
CA GLY A 52 -44.72 -12.38 -5.30
C GLY A 52 -45.95 -11.51 -5.56
N ASN A 53 -46.04 -10.36 -4.87
CA ASN A 53 -47.26 -9.53 -4.71
C ASN A 53 -47.92 -8.96 -5.98
N GLU A 54 -47.42 -9.26 -7.18
CA GLU A 54 -48.05 -8.95 -8.45
C GLU A 54 -47.90 -10.15 -9.39
N ILE A 55 -48.92 -10.38 -10.23
CA ILE A 55 -48.95 -11.45 -11.23
C ILE A 55 -47.69 -11.32 -12.09
N LEU A 56 -46.71 -12.22 -11.91
CA LEU A 56 -45.44 -12.15 -12.64
C LEU A 56 -45.51 -12.77 -14.04
N VAL A 57 -46.66 -13.32 -14.44
CA VAL A 57 -46.86 -13.83 -15.79
C VAL A 57 -48.31 -13.54 -16.21
N VAL A 58 -48.52 -12.49 -17.00
CA VAL A 58 -49.66 -12.41 -17.92
C VAL A 58 -49.28 -13.28 -19.11
N SER A 59 -49.37 -14.59 -18.95
CA SER A 59 -49.28 -15.51 -20.09
C SER A 59 -50.69 -15.68 -20.63
N ASP A 60 -50.90 -15.33 -21.89
CA ASP A 60 -52.02 -15.82 -22.70
C ASP A 60 -51.92 -17.35 -22.96
N GLU A 61 -51.00 -18.05 -22.29
CA GLU A 61 -50.94 -19.51 -22.29
C GLU A 61 -52.17 -20.06 -21.58
N ALA A 62 -52.90 -20.92 -22.28
CA ALA A 62 -54.06 -21.59 -21.74
C ALA A 62 -53.72 -22.31 -20.42
N MET A 63 -54.49 -22.03 -19.37
CA MET A 63 -54.36 -22.74 -18.09
C MET A 63 -54.78 -24.21 -18.31
N PHE A 64 -53.83 -25.14 -18.21
CA PHE A 64 -54.09 -26.56 -18.40
C PHE A 64 -54.17 -27.28 -17.06
N GLU A 65 -55.33 -27.86 -16.77
CA GLU A 65 -55.56 -28.70 -15.59
C GLU A 65 -55.02 -30.11 -15.87
N SER A 66 -54.06 -30.59 -15.08
CA SER A 66 -53.47 -31.93 -15.29
C SER A 66 -53.58 -32.86 -14.09
N ILE A 67 -53.68 -32.31 -12.88
CA ILE A 67 -53.81 -33.07 -11.64
C ILE A 67 -54.83 -32.39 -10.76
N THR A 68 -55.95 -33.07 -10.53
CA THR A 68 -57.00 -32.63 -9.62
C THR A 68 -57.03 -33.55 -8.40
N THR A 69 -56.91 -32.97 -7.21
CA THR A 69 -56.93 -33.68 -5.93
C THR A 69 -57.67 -32.86 -4.88
N THR A 70 -57.94 -33.42 -3.71
CA THR A 70 -58.35 -32.61 -2.54
C THR A 70 -57.17 -32.42 -1.59
N ARG A 71 -57.22 -31.38 -0.75
CA ARG A 71 -56.14 -31.10 0.22
C ARG A 71 -55.84 -32.28 1.16
N ILE A 72 -56.85 -33.05 1.56
CA ILE A 72 -56.70 -34.26 2.39
C ILE A 72 -56.06 -35.42 1.62
N ARG A 73 -56.29 -35.51 0.31
CA ARG A 73 -55.72 -36.55 -0.57
C ARG A 73 -54.37 -36.18 -1.16
N LEU A 74 -53.94 -34.93 -1.03
CA LEU A 74 -52.68 -34.41 -1.59
C LEU A 74 -51.49 -35.33 -1.29
N ALA A 75 -51.41 -35.88 -0.06
CA ALA A 75 -50.35 -36.81 0.31
C ALA A 75 -50.32 -38.09 -0.52
N GLN A 76 -51.49 -38.66 -0.80
CA GLN A 76 -51.62 -39.85 -1.63
C GLN A 76 -51.31 -39.54 -3.09
N THR A 77 -51.76 -38.37 -3.55
CA THR A 77 -51.52 -37.89 -4.92
C THR A 77 -50.03 -37.66 -5.16
N MET A 78 -49.32 -36.96 -4.26
CA MET A 78 -47.87 -36.77 -4.36
C MET A 78 -47.12 -38.10 -4.30
N ARG A 79 -47.52 -39.03 -3.43
CA ARG A 79 -46.91 -40.37 -3.40
C ARG A 79 -47.15 -41.16 -4.69
N ALA A 80 -48.29 -40.99 -5.34
CA ALA A 80 -48.56 -41.60 -6.64
C ALA A 80 -47.72 -40.96 -7.74
N PHE A 81 -47.61 -39.63 -7.73
CA PHE A 81 -46.80 -38.84 -8.65
C PHE A 81 -45.32 -39.22 -8.55
N VAL A 82 -44.74 -39.18 -7.34
CA VAL A 82 -43.33 -39.54 -7.10
C VAL A 82 -43.03 -40.97 -7.54
N ARG A 83 -43.93 -41.92 -7.25
CA ARG A 83 -43.79 -43.31 -7.73
C ARG A 83 -43.83 -43.41 -9.26
N ALA A 84 -44.71 -42.66 -9.93
CA ALA A 84 -44.78 -42.66 -11.39
C ALA A 84 -43.56 -41.97 -12.02
N LEU A 85 -43.07 -40.89 -11.42
CA LEU A 85 -41.86 -40.20 -11.84
C LEU A 85 -40.62 -41.08 -11.70
N ASN A 86 -40.46 -41.76 -10.56
CA ASN A 86 -39.36 -42.71 -10.34
C ASN A 86 -39.39 -43.92 -11.28
N ARG A 87 -40.56 -44.32 -11.80
CA ARG A 87 -40.62 -45.32 -12.88
C ARG A 87 -40.05 -44.79 -14.19
N GLY A 88 -40.30 -43.52 -14.51
CA GLY A 88 -39.75 -42.86 -15.69
C GLY A 88 -38.25 -42.58 -15.56
N LEU A 89 -37.76 -42.30 -14.35
CA LEU A 89 -36.33 -42.08 -14.08
C LEU A 89 -35.52 -43.38 -13.91
N ASN A 90 -36.15 -44.55 -14.02
CA ASN A 90 -35.47 -45.82 -13.86
C ASN A 90 -34.33 -45.97 -14.88
N GLY A 91 -33.10 -46.19 -14.39
CA GLY A 91 -31.89 -46.29 -15.20
C GLY A 91 -31.07 -45.00 -15.30
N THR A 92 -31.55 -43.87 -14.78
CA THR A 92 -30.85 -42.56 -14.86
C THR A 92 -29.98 -42.24 -13.63
N ASN A 93 -30.01 -43.08 -12.59
CA ASN A 93 -29.44 -42.83 -11.26
C ASN A 93 -30.01 -41.57 -10.54
N ILE A 94 -31.14 -41.05 -11.03
CA ILE A 94 -31.87 -39.94 -10.41
C ILE A 94 -33.09 -40.53 -9.70
N MET A 95 -33.27 -40.18 -8.43
CA MET A 95 -34.47 -40.49 -7.67
C MET A 95 -35.18 -39.19 -7.31
N ALA A 96 -36.49 -39.22 -7.40
CA ALA A 96 -37.39 -38.13 -7.05
C ALA A 96 -38.01 -38.33 -5.68
N GLY A 97 -38.15 -37.22 -4.97
CA GLY A 97 -38.80 -37.10 -3.70
C GLY A 97 -37.92 -37.42 -2.50
N THR A 98 -38.44 -37.14 -1.32
CA THR A 98 -37.78 -37.45 -0.05
C THR A 98 -38.20 -38.82 0.48
N ASP A 99 -37.26 -39.53 1.12
CA ASP A 99 -37.50 -40.86 1.69
C ASP A 99 -38.35 -40.84 2.98
N GLU A 100 -38.62 -39.66 3.54
CA GLU A 100 -39.23 -39.51 4.86
C GLU A 100 -40.62 -38.87 4.82
N ALA A 101 -41.59 -39.53 5.47
CA ALA A 101 -42.80 -38.88 5.94
C ALA A 101 -42.48 -38.16 7.25
N GLY A 102 -42.55 -36.83 7.27
CA GLY A 102 -42.14 -36.05 8.43
C GLY A 102 -41.68 -34.66 8.06
N THR A 103 -40.47 -34.33 8.47
CA THR A 103 -39.89 -33.00 8.33
C THR A 103 -38.58 -33.12 7.54
N ASP A 104 -38.37 -32.29 6.50
CA ASP A 104 -37.08 -32.29 5.77
C ASP A 104 -35.93 -31.77 6.65
N GLU A 105 -34.71 -31.84 6.10
CA GLU A 105 -33.49 -31.30 6.73
C GLU A 105 -33.62 -29.83 7.18
N ASN A 106 -34.58 -29.09 6.59
CA ASN A 106 -34.85 -27.67 6.83
C ASN A 106 -36.07 -27.42 7.72
N GLY A 107 -36.64 -28.44 8.37
CA GLY A 107 -37.76 -28.23 9.28
C GLY A 107 -39.15 -28.14 8.61
N ARG A 108 -39.29 -28.49 7.32
CA ARG A 108 -40.52 -28.35 6.52
C ARG A 108 -41.28 -29.65 6.35
N ASN A 109 -42.60 -29.54 6.24
CA ASN A 109 -43.48 -30.70 6.12
C ASN A 109 -43.27 -31.43 4.78
N CYS A 110 -42.73 -32.65 4.85
CA CYS A 110 -42.66 -33.59 3.74
C CYS A 110 -43.92 -34.43 3.69
N ILE A 111 -44.62 -34.38 2.55
CA ILE A 111 -45.86 -35.10 2.33
C ILE A 111 -45.77 -35.89 1.02
N GLY A 112 -45.76 -37.22 1.13
CA GLY A 112 -45.78 -38.10 -0.04
C GLY A 112 -44.54 -37.99 -0.92
N GLY A 113 -43.39 -37.62 -0.35
CA GLY A 113 -42.12 -37.39 -1.04
C GLY A 113 -41.97 -35.97 -1.60
N ALA A 114 -42.93 -35.06 -1.37
CA ALA A 114 -42.83 -33.66 -1.75
C ALA A 114 -42.76 -32.74 -0.52
N ILE A 115 -41.95 -31.69 -0.59
CA ILE A 115 -41.89 -30.60 0.38
C ILE A 115 -43.04 -29.64 0.05
N ILE A 116 -43.94 -29.40 1.01
CA ILE A 116 -45.14 -28.60 0.78
C ILE A 116 -44.93 -27.17 1.29
N GLY A 117 -45.15 -26.21 0.42
CA GLY A 117 -45.06 -24.78 0.72
C GLY A 117 -46.25 -24.22 1.48
N ARG A 118 -46.15 -22.93 1.81
CA ARG A 118 -47.24 -22.24 2.50
C ARG A 118 -48.32 -21.87 1.51
N VAL A 119 -49.57 -21.86 1.98
CA VAL A 119 -50.67 -21.33 1.17
C VAL A 119 -50.48 -19.82 1.01
N ARG A 120 -50.45 -19.34 -0.24
CA ARG A 120 -50.35 -17.93 -0.60
C ARG A 120 -51.58 -17.50 -1.40
N ARG A 121 -51.78 -16.19 -1.54
CA ARG A 121 -52.84 -15.63 -2.37
C ARG A 121 -52.21 -14.92 -3.55
N VAL A 122 -52.59 -15.33 -4.76
CA VAL A 122 -52.21 -14.68 -6.01
C VAL A 122 -53.49 -14.29 -6.72
N ALA A 123 -53.68 -13.01 -7.03
CA ALA A 123 -54.90 -12.50 -7.67
C ALA A 123 -56.21 -12.95 -6.96
N ASN A 124 -56.23 -12.93 -5.63
CA ASN A 124 -57.30 -13.46 -4.76
C ASN A 124 -57.52 -14.98 -4.75
N ILE A 125 -56.83 -15.75 -5.58
CA ILE A 125 -56.91 -17.21 -5.63
C ILE A 125 -55.88 -17.81 -4.65
N PRO A 126 -56.28 -18.75 -3.78
CA PRO A 126 -55.34 -19.44 -2.89
C PRO A 126 -54.54 -20.48 -3.67
N VAL A 127 -53.22 -20.42 -3.52
CA VAL A 127 -52.24 -21.21 -4.25
C VAL A 127 -51.32 -21.96 -3.26
N LEU A 128 -50.91 -23.16 -3.64
CA LEU A 128 -50.06 -24.05 -2.86
C LEU A 128 -48.99 -24.68 -3.77
N THR A 129 -47.73 -24.64 -3.33
CA THR A 129 -46.61 -25.26 -4.05
C THR A 129 -46.24 -26.60 -3.43
N ALA A 130 -45.99 -27.61 -4.26
CA ALA A 130 -45.36 -28.87 -3.88
C ALA A 130 -44.03 -29.00 -4.63
N GLN A 131 -42.92 -29.03 -3.90
CA GLN A 131 -41.58 -29.20 -4.45
C GLN A 131 -41.12 -30.64 -4.26
N ILE A 132 -40.62 -31.25 -5.33
CA ILE A 132 -40.09 -32.60 -5.36
C ILE A 132 -38.59 -32.50 -5.64
N PRO A 133 -37.73 -32.70 -4.63
CA PRO A 133 -36.28 -32.70 -4.84
C PRO A 133 -35.87 -33.94 -5.65
N LEU A 134 -34.79 -33.81 -6.43
CA LEU A 134 -34.16 -34.88 -7.18
C LEU A 134 -32.75 -35.12 -6.64
N THR A 135 -32.28 -36.36 -6.61
CA THR A 135 -30.97 -36.72 -6.04
C THR A 135 -29.76 -36.11 -6.76
N ASP A 136 -29.93 -35.65 -8.00
CA ASP A 136 -28.89 -34.94 -8.74
C ASP A 136 -28.84 -33.43 -8.44
N GLY A 137 -29.69 -32.95 -7.53
CA GLY A 137 -29.78 -31.57 -7.09
C GLY A 137 -30.80 -30.72 -7.86
N GLN A 138 -31.42 -31.28 -8.91
CA GLN A 138 -32.54 -30.62 -9.58
C GLN A 138 -33.79 -30.64 -8.71
N THR A 139 -34.78 -29.82 -9.04
CA THR A 139 -36.07 -29.77 -8.34
C THR A 139 -37.22 -29.73 -9.34
N THR A 140 -38.27 -30.53 -9.12
CA THR A 140 -39.53 -30.42 -9.87
C THR A 140 -40.59 -29.82 -8.97
N SER A 141 -41.24 -28.73 -9.38
CA SER A 141 -42.24 -28.05 -8.55
C SER A 141 -43.58 -27.97 -9.25
N ILE A 142 -44.64 -28.26 -8.51
CA ILE A 142 -46.01 -28.27 -9.00
C ILE A 142 -46.80 -27.22 -8.22
N ILE A 143 -47.46 -26.33 -8.92
CA ILE A 143 -48.27 -25.27 -8.33
C ILE A 143 -49.75 -25.61 -8.48
N PHE A 144 -50.43 -25.68 -7.34
CA PHE A 144 -51.86 -25.97 -7.23
C PHE A 144 -52.62 -24.71 -6.87
N HIS A 145 -53.73 -24.44 -7.54
CA HIS A 145 -54.72 -23.48 -7.06
C HIS A 145 -55.96 -24.21 -6.55
N SER A 146 -56.75 -23.55 -5.70
CA SER A 146 -58.01 -24.12 -5.21
C SER A 146 -59.22 -23.32 -5.71
N PRO A 147 -59.99 -23.83 -6.69
CA PRO A 147 -61.18 -23.13 -7.20
C PRO A 147 -62.32 -23.11 -6.18
N THR A 148 -62.35 -24.06 -5.23
CA THR A 148 -63.43 -24.19 -4.22
C THR A 148 -63.10 -23.53 -2.89
N ALA A 149 -61.96 -22.87 -2.76
CA ALA A 149 -61.54 -22.31 -1.47
C ALA A 149 -62.10 -20.90 -1.28
N ASP A 150 -62.95 -20.75 -0.26
CA ASP A 150 -63.48 -19.46 0.16
C ASP A 150 -62.50 -18.78 1.13
N GLY A 151 -61.58 -17.98 0.60
CA GLY A 151 -60.72 -17.07 1.37
C GLY A 151 -59.22 -17.39 1.34
N ALA A 152 -58.50 -16.99 2.40
CA ALA A 152 -57.03 -17.04 2.44
C ALA A 152 -56.42 -18.41 2.81
N LYS A 153 -57.26 -19.43 3.06
CA LYS A 153 -56.82 -20.74 3.56
C LYS A 153 -57.48 -21.84 2.74
N ILE A 154 -56.71 -22.88 2.46
CA ILE A 154 -57.19 -24.12 1.83
C ILE A 154 -57.54 -25.11 2.93
N LYS A 155 -58.81 -25.51 3.01
CA LYS A 155 -59.36 -26.49 3.94
C LYS A 155 -59.17 -27.91 3.40
N SER A 156 -59.37 -28.92 4.25
CA SER A 156 -59.12 -30.33 3.94
C SER A 156 -59.90 -30.87 2.73
N ASN A 157 -61.13 -30.39 2.52
CA ASN A 157 -62.00 -30.86 1.44
C ASN A 157 -61.93 -29.99 0.18
N ASP A 158 -61.15 -28.92 0.21
CA ASP A 158 -61.01 -28.03 -0.95
C ASP A 158 -60.26 -28.77 -2.06
N GLU A 159 -60.73 -28.53 -3.29
CA GLU A 159 -60.15 -29.04 -4.51
C GLU A 159 -58.84 -28.31 -4.82
N LEU A 160 -57.85 -29.03 -5.31
CA LEU A 160 -56.53 -28.56 -5.69
C LEU A 160 -56.29 -28.98 -7.13
N VAL A 161 -56.13 -28.00 -7.99
CA VAL A 161 -55.90 -28.17 -9.42
C VAL A 161 -54.50 -27.68 -9.77
N ALA A 162 -53.65 -28.59 -10.26
CA ALA A 162 -52.33 -28.24 -10.75
C ALA A 162 -52.46 -27.47 -12.06
N PHE A 163 -51.88 -26.27 -12.09
CA PHE A 163 -51.91 -25.40 -13.28
C PHE A 163 -50.52 -25.05 -13.81
N GLN A 164 -49.47 -25.24 -13.01
CA GLN A 164 -48.11 -24.93 -13.43
C GLN A 164 -47.11 -25.99 -12.95
N PHE A 165 -46.20 -26.36 -13.84
CA PHE A 165 -45.07 -27.25 -13.59
C PHE A 165 -43.79 -26.51 -13.86
N LEU A 166 -42.88 -26.58 -12.89
CA LEU A 166 -41.55 -26.00 -12.97
C LEU A 166 -40.51 -27.14 -12.91
N LEU A 167 -39.52 -27.09 -13.79
CA LEU A 167 -38.26 -27.79 -13.61
C LEU A 167 -37.22 -26.76 -13.23
N ASN A 168 -36.62 -26.92 -12.06
CA ASN A 168 -35.75 -25.92 -11.47
C ASN A 168 -36.50 -24.59 -11.38
N LYS A 169 -35.99 -23.51 -11.97
CA LYS A 169 -36.68 -22.22 -12.03
C LYS A 169 -37.40 -21.99 -13.35
N ARG A 170 -37.58 -22.98 -14.22
CA ARG A 170 -38.22 -22.79 -15.55
C ARG A 170 -39.63 -23.38 -15.60
N ASN A 171 -40.57 -22.65 -16.20
CA ASN A 171 -41.91 -23.16 -16.53
C ASN A 171 -41.87 -24.19 -17.67
N VAL A 172 -42.29 -25.41 -17.37
CA VAL A 172 -42.31 -26.56 -18.30
C VAL A 172 -43.73 -27.09 -18.52
N THR A 173 -44.74 -26.30 -18.17
CA THR A 173 -46.16 -26.69 -18.28
C THR A 173 -46.52 -27.12 -19.71
N HIS A 174 -45.93 -26.49 -20.73
CA HIS A 174 -46.13 -26.85 -22.13
C HIS A 174 -45.73 -28.30 -22.47
N VAL A 175 -44.75 -28.88 -21.76
CA VAL A 175 -44.29 -30.27 -21.99
C VAL A 175 -45.28 -31.30 -21.46
N VAL A 176 -46.03 -30.93 -20.42
CA VAL A 176 -46.97 -31.81 -19.72
C VAL A 176 -48.44 -31.52 -20.08
N ALA A 177 -48.68 -30.45 -20.83
CA ALA A 177 -50.00 -30.05 -21.27
C ALA A 177 -50.60 -31.03 -22.31
N PRO A 178 -51.93 -31.21 -22.30
CA PRO A 178 -52.63 -32.01 -23.30
C PRO A 178 -52.48 -31.46 -24.71
N ILE A 179 -52.01 -32.30 -25.63
CA ILE A 179 -51.94 -31.98 -27.07
C ILE A 179 -53.28 -32.33 -27.71
N GLY A 180 -54.01 -31.32 -28.19
CA GLY A 180 -55.24 -31.52 -28.97
C GLY A 180 -56.50 -31.80 -28.15
N GLY A 181 -56.59 -31.31 -26.91
CA GLY A 181 -57.82 -31.38 -26.09
C GLY A 181 -58.13 -32.76 -25.51
N ARG A 182 -57.16 -33.69 -25.53
CA ARG A 182 -57.27 -35.01 -24.90
C ARG A 182 -56.51 -35.03 -23.59
N ASP A 183 -57.16 -35.46 -22.52
CA ASP A 183 -56.56 -35.57 -21.19
C ASP A 183 -55.27 -36.40 -21.20
N VAL A 184 -54.23 -35.88 -20.53
CA VAL A 184 -52.96 -36.58 -20.32
C VAL A 184 -53.05 -37.37 -19.03
N SER A 185 -52.72 -38.65 -19.08
CA SER A 185 -52.64 -39.47 -17.86
C SER A 185 -51.45 -39.03 -16.98
N LEU A 186 -51.56 -39.21 -15.66
CA LEU A 186 -50.45 -38.99 -14.72
C LEU A 186 -49.15 -39.69 -15.17
N SER A 187 -49.26 -40.90 -15.73
CA SER A 187 -48.10 -41.65 -16.22
C SER A 187 -47.40 -40.94 -17.39
N GLN A 188 -48.17 -40.36 -18.31
CA GLN A 188 -47.63 -39.62 -19.46
C GLN A 188 -46.99 -38.29 -19.01
N VAL A 189 -47.62 -37.57 -18.07
CA VAL A 189 -47.03 -36.37 -17.45
C VAL A 189 -45.68 -36.70 -16.80
N CYS A 190 -45.63 -37.73 -15.95
CA CYS A 190 -44.40 -38.15 -15.30
C CYS A 190 -43.34 -38.66 -16.29
N GLN A 191 -43.75 -39.31 -17.39
CA GLN A 191 -42.83 -39.75 -18.44
C GLN A 191 -42.23 -38.56 -19.22
N ALA A 192 -43.04 -37.56 -19.55
CA ALA A 192 -42.56 -36.36 -20.22
C ALA A 192 -41.58 -35.57 -19.31
N LEU A 193 -41.89 -35.46 -18.02
CA LEU A 193 -41.03 -34.81 -17.04
C LEU A 193 -39.72 -35.58 -16.81
N SER A 194 -39.77 -36.91 -16.65
CA SER A 194 -38.54 -37.71 -16.47
C SER A 194 -37.59 -37.59 -17.66
N ASN A 195 -38.10 -37.63 -18.88
CA ASN A 195 -37.29 -37.42 -20.09
C ASN A 195 -36.64 -36.02 -20.10
N LEU A 196 -37.35 -34.99 -19.63
CA LEU A 196 -36.82 -33.64 -19.56
C LEU A 196 -35.74 -33.50 -18.48
N ILE A 197 -35.99 -34.07 -17.29
CA ILE A 197 -35.04 -34.12 -16.16
C ILE A 197 -33.74 -34.80 -16.58
N GLU A 198 -33.84 -35.95 -17.25
CA GLU A 198 -32.68 -36.71 -17.73
C GLU A 198 -31.85 -35.89 -18.71
N ARG A 199 -32.48 -35.28 -19.73
CA ARG A 199 -31.81 -34.42 -20.71
C ARG A 199 -31.18 -33.18 -20.09
N ASN A 200 -31.75 -32.68 -18.99
CA ASN A 200 -31.24 -31.50 -18.29
C ASN A 200 -30.07 -31.81 -17.36
N SER A 201 -29.97 -33.04 -16.83
CA SER A 201 -29.06 -33.38 -15.73
C SER A 201 -27.60 -33.04 -16.00
N GLU A 202 -27.07 -33.34 -17.19
CA GLU A 202 -25.67 -33.03 -17.52
C GLU A 202 -25.39 -31.53 -17.57
N LYS A 203 -26.29 -30.75 -18.17
CA LYS A 203 -26.15 -29.30 -18.27
C LYS A 203 -26.30 -28.64 -16.91
N PHE A 204 -27.23 -29.13 -16.11
CA PHE A 204 -27.44 -28.71 -14.73
C PHE A 204 -26.19 -28.92 -13.88
N LYS A 205 -25.57 -30.11 -13.93
CA LYS A 205 -24.32 -30.39 -13.21
C LYS A 205 -23.20 -29.43 -13.60
N LYS A 206 -23.00 -29.19 -14.90
CA LYS A 206 -22.00 -28.23 -15.41
C LYS A 206 -22.28 -26.79 -14.99
N ALA A 207 -23.55 -26.39 -14.93
CA ALA A 207 -23.92 -25.05 -14.48
C ALA A 207 -23.72 -24.90 -12.97
N LYS A 208 -24.10 -25.92 -12.18
CA LYS A 208 -23.84 -25.98 -10.75
C LYS A 208 -22.35 -25.85 -10.43
N GLU A 209 -21.50 -26.62 -11.13
CA GLU A 209 -20.04 -26.51 -10.98
C GLU A 209 -19.51 -25.10 -11.32
N ARG A 210 -20.06 -24.45 -12.36
CA ARG A 210 -19.70 -23.06 -12.70
C ARG A 210 -20.14 -22.08 -11.61
N GLN A 211 -21.34 -22.24 -11.07
CA GLN A 211 -21.83 -21.40 -9.98
C GLN A 211 -21.02 -21.60 -8.70
N ASP A 212 -20.67 -22.84 -8.36
CA ASP A 212 -19.87 -23.15 -7.17
C ASP A 212 -18.46 -22.53 -7.29
N LYS A 213 -17.84 -22.58 -8.48
CA LYS A 213 -16.59 -21.86 -8.76
C LYS A 213 -16.75 -20.35 -8.59
N MET A 214 -17.79 -19.77 -9.20
CA MET A 214 -18.03 -18.32 -9.12
C MET A 214 -18.29 -17.86 -7.67
N LYS A 215 -18.99 -18.68 -6.86
CA LYS A 215 -19.18 -18.41 -5.43
C LYS A 215 -17.86 -18.45 -4.66
N ALA A 216 -17.01 -19.45 -4.93
CA ALA A 216 -15.68 -19.53 -4.32
C ALA A 216 -14.80 -18.33 -4.72
N ASP A 217 -14.85 -17.90 -5.97
CA ASP A 217 -14.11 -16.72 -6.45
C ASP A 217 -14.62 -15.44 -5.75
N ILE A 218 -15.94 -15.27 -5.62
CA ILE A 218 -16.53 -14.13 -4.88
C ILE A 218 -16.07 -14.14 -3.42
N GLU A 219 -16.10 -15.29 -2.74
CA GLU A 219 -15.62 -15.40 -1.36
C GLU A 219 -14.13 -15.05 -1.25
N SER A 220 -13.32 -15.46 -2.23
CA SER A 220 -11.90 -15.08 -2.30
C SER A 220 -11.70 -13.58 -2.45
N TYR A 221 -12.47 -12.92 -3.33
CA TYR A 221 -12.42 -11.47 -3.52
C TYR A 221 -12.91 -10.70 -2.29
N LEU A 222 -13.91 -11.21 -1.57
CA LEU A 222 -14.35 -10.59 -0.33
C LEU A 222 -13.27 -10.65 0.74
N ASN A 223 -12.60 -11.80 0.89
CA ASN A 223 -11.48 -11.94 1.82
C ASN A 223 -10.29 -11.03 1.45
N GLU A 224 -10.02 -10.84 0.16
CA GLU A 224 -8.99 -9.91 -0.31
C GLU A 224 -9.37 -8.46 -0.04
N ALA A 225 -10.63 -8.08 -0.30
CA ALA A 225 -11.13 -6.74 -0.02
C ALA A 225 -11.04 -6.41 1.48
N ASP A 226 -11.34 -7.37 2.36
CA ASP A 226 -11.23 -7.19 3.81
C ASP A 226 -9.76 -6.96 4.24
N LYS A 227 -8.81 -7.72 3.68
CA LYS A 227 -7.37 -7.51 3.93
C LYS A 227 -6.90 -6.12 3.46
N LEU A 228 -7.28 -5.72 2.25
CA LEU A 228 -6.94 -4.41 1.73
C LEU A 228 -7.55 -3.28 2.57
N ALA A 229 -8.75 -3.48 3.13
CA ALA A 229 -9.36 -2.53 4.04
C ALA A 229 -8.58 -2.40 5.36
N GLU A 230 -8.10 -3.52 5.93
CA GLU A 230 -7.23 -3.52 7.11
C GLU A 230 -5.89 -2.83 6.83
N GLU A 231 -5.22 -3.16 5.72
CA GLU A 231 -3.97 -2.53 5.31
C GLU A 231 -4.14 -1.02 5.11
N ARG A 232 -5.25 -0.60 4.49
CA ARG A 232 -5.59 0.82 4.33
C ARG A 232 -5.76 1.51 5.69
N SER A 233 -6.39 0.87 6.66
CA SER A 233 -6.52 1.41 8.02
C SER A 233 -5.15 1.64 8.65
N ILE A 234 -4.24 0.66 8.54
CA ILE A 234 -2.87 0.76 9.06
C ILE A 234 -2.12 1.92 8.38
N MET A 235 -2.25 2.07 7.07
CA MET A 235 -1.60 3.18 6.35
C MET A 235 -2.15 4.54 6.76
N ILE A 236 -3.46 4.67 7.03
CA ILE A 236 -4.05 5.91 7.55
C ILE A 236 -3.43 6.27 8.90
N ASP A 237 -3.28 5.30 9.80
CA ASP A 237 -2.64 5.53 11.11
C ASP A 237 -1.18 5.97 10.95
N GLN A 238 -0.43 5.34 10.04
CA GLN A 238 0.95 5.72 9.74
C GLN A 238 1.05 7.14 9.19
N VAL A 239 0.14 7.54 8.29
CA VAL A 239 0.08 8.91 7.77
C VAL A 239 -0.21 9.90 8.90
N GLU A 240 -1.13 9.58 9.81
CA GLU A 240 -1.44 10.44 10.95
C GLU A 240 -0.23 10.62 11.88
N VAL A 241 0.50 9.55 12.18
CA VAL A 241 1.74 9.58 12.97
C VAL A 241 2.81 10.42 12.25
N ALA A 242 3.01 10.22 10.95
CA ALA A 242 3.98 10.98 10.17
C ALA A 242 3.62 12.48 10.13
N GLN A 243 2.34 12.83 10.00
CA GLN A 243 1.86 14.21 10.06
C GLN A 243 2.14 14.84 11.42
N ARG A 244 1.87 14.14 12.54
CA ARG A 244 2.22 14.62 13.89
C ARG A 244 3.73 14.88 14.00
N GLY A 245 4.57 13.92 13.60
CA GLY A 245 6.03 14.10 13.61
C GLY A 245 6.51 15.27 12.75
N LEU A 246 5.87 15.52 11.61
CA LEU A 246 6.16 16.68 10.75
C LEU A 246 5.81 18.00 11.45
N THR A 247 4.67 18.06 12.15
CA THR A 247 4.28 19.26 12.92
C THR A 247 5.25 19.55 14.08
N GLU A 248 5.70 18.51 14.80
CA GLU A 248 6.67 18.63 15.89
C GLU A 248 8.02 19.14 15.37
N LYS A 249 8.54 18.56 14.29
CA LYS A 249 9.80 19.01 13.65
C LYS A 249 9.70 20.46 13.18
N ARG A 250 8.57 20.88 12.61
CA ARG A 250 8.34 22.27 12.23
C ARG A 250 8.37 23.19 13.45
N ALA A 251 7.70 22.82 14.55
CA ALA A 251 7.74 23.60 15.78
C ALA A 251 9.19 23.73 16.32
N ALA A 252 9.95 22.63 16.37
CA ALA A 252 11.34 22.64 16.80
C ALA A 252 12.24 23.52 15.91
N LEU A 253 12.04 23.49 14.59
CA LEU A 253 12.76 24.39 13.66
C LEU A 253 12.47 25.86 13.94
N THR A 254 11.21 26.23 14.19
CA THR A 254 10.86 27.62 14.52
C THR A 254 11.48 28.07 15.85
N GLU A 255 11.57 27.18 16.84
CA GLU A 255 12.23 27.48 18.11
C GLU A 255 13.74 27.65 17.96
N MET A 256 14.38 26.78 17.17
CA MET A 256 15.81 26.86 16.86
C MET A 256 16.15 28.13 16.08
N GLN A 257 15.29 28.54 15.13
CA GLN A 257 15.45 29.82 14.43
C GLN A 257 15.40 31.01 15.39
N LYS A 258 14.43 31.04 16.32
CA LYS A 258 14.37 32.09 17.35
C LYS A 258 15.63 32.14 18.21
N LYS A 259 16.17 30.97 18.60
CA LYS A 259 17.43 30.89 19.36
C LYS A 259 18.61 31.40 18.54
N LEU A 260 18.71 31.02 17.27
CA LEU A 260 19.74 31.51 16.34
C LEU A 260 19.70 33.04 16.22
N ASP A 261 18.51 33.61 16.02
CA ASP A 261 18.34 35.06 15.87
C ASP A 261 18.69 35.80 17.18
N SER A 262 18.32 35.23 18.33
CA SER A 262 18.72 35.79 19.64
C SER A 262 20.24 35.77 19.85
N GLN A 263 20.92 34.69 19.43
CA GLN A 263 22.37 34.59 19.53
C GLN A 263 23.08 35.58 18.60
N LYS A 264 22.55 35.78 17.38
CA LYS A 264 23.07 36.81 16.47
C LYS A 264 23.00 38.20 17.10
N ALA A 265 21.85 38.55 17.67
CA ALA A 265 21.68 39.84 18.36
C ALA A 265 22.64 40.01 19.56
N ILE A 266 22.81 38.96 20.39
CA ILE A 266 23.75 38.98 21.51
C ILE A 266 25.19 39.14 21.00
N ASN A 267 25.56 38.43 19.94
CA ASN A 267 26.88 38.52 19.35
C ASN A 267 27.14 39.93 18.81
N GLU A 268 26.20 40.53 18.08
CA GLU A 268 26.29 41.93 17.62
C GLU A 268 26.49 42.91 18.80
N GLU A 269 25.75 42.73 19.90
CA GLU A 269 25.90 43.56 21.10
C GLU A 269 27.28 43.39 21.75
N LEU A 270 27.79 42.17 21.84
CA LEU A 270 29.13 41.87 22.38
C LEU A 270 30.23 42.45 21.49
N GLN A 271 30.07 42.38 20.17
CA GLN A 271 31.00 43.02 19.22
C GLN A 271 31.02 44.54 19.42
N ALA A 272 29.85 45.18 19.51
CA ALA A 272 29.75 46.61 19.78
C ALA A 272 30.40 47.01 21.12
N LYS A 273 30.22 46.19 22.17
CA LYS A 273 30.88 46.39 23.48
C LYS A 273 32.40 46.25 23.37
N ARG A 274 32.89 45.23 22.65
CA ARG A 274 34.32 45.00 22.44
C ARG A 274 34.97 46.19 21.74
N ASP A 275 34.34 46.71 20.69
CA ASP A 275 34.86 47.82 19.90
C ASP A 275 34.88 49.13 20.72
N LYS A 276 33.88 49.34 21.58
CA LYS A 276 33.86 50.44 22.57
C LYS A 276 34.99 50.35 23.59
N LEU A 277 35.30 49.15 24.08
CA LEU A 277 36.38 48.94 25.04
C LEU A 277 37.76 49.11 24.39
N LEU A 278 37.93 48.66 23.15
CA LEU A 278 39.17 48.83 22.38
C LEU A 278 39.45 50.31 22.11
N SER A 279 38.44 51.10 21.71
CA SER A 279 38.61 52.54 21.51
C SER A 279 38.93 53.29 22.82
N ALA A 280 38.29 52.92 23.93
CA ALA A 280 38.60 53.47 25.25
C ALA A 280 40.02 53.11 25.76
N LYS A 281 40.55 51.95 25.37
CA LYS A 281 41.93 51.53 25.67
C LYS A 281 42.95 52.25 24.78
N GLY A 282 42.58 52.58 23.55
CA GLY A 282 43.38 53.37 22.61
C GLY A 282 43.65 54.82 23.07
N GLU A 283 42.72 55.45 23.80
CA GLU A 283 42.89 56.84 24.27
C GLU A 283 43.80 56.99 25.51
N LYS A 284 44.12 55.92 26.24
CA LYS A 284 44.86 56.01 27.53
C LYS A 284 46.29 55.50 27.55
N THR A 285 46.91 55.17 26.41
CA THR A 285 48.25 54.56 26.43
C THR A 285 49.16 55.14 25.35
N LYS A 286 50.03 56.11 25.71
CA LYS A 286 51.35 56.26 25.06
C LYS A 286 52.28 55.27 25.76
N GLU A 287 52.65 54.21 25.07
CA GLU A 287 53.36 53.04 25.59
C GLU A 287 54.78 53.38 26.10
N ARG A 288 55.11 52.89 27.30
CA ARG A 288 56.48 52.58 27.72
C ARG A 288 56.61 51.06 27.62
N ALA A 289 57.61 50.55 26.91
CA ALA A 289 57.70 49.13 26.53
C ALA A 289 57.86 48.12 27.70
N PHE A 290 58.32 48.55 28.89
CA PHE A 290 58.27 47.78 30.15
C PHE A 290 58.68 48.67 31.35
N SER A 291 58.27 48.30 32.57
CA SER A 291 58.51 49.07 33.81
C SER A 291 59.65 48.58 34.70
N ASP A 292 60.30 47.45 34.35
CA ASP A 292 61.30 46.83 35.21
C ASP A 292 62.48 47.74 35.57
N GLN A 293 62.85 47.72 36.85
CA GLN A 293 64.06 48.38 37.32
C GLN A 293 65.29 47.57 36.94
N LEU A 294 66.20 48.18 36.18
CA LEU A 294 67.45 47.55 35.71
C LEU A 294 68.26 46.86 36.83
N ARG A 295 68.17 47.37 38.06
CA ARG A 295 68.82 46.79 39.24
C ARG A 295 68.26 45.41 39.60
N HIS A 296 66.94 45.22 39.51
CA HIS A 296 66.28 43.95 39.82
C HIS A 296 66.57 42.92 38.73
N VAL A 297 66.46 43.32 37.46
CA VAL A 297 66.77 42.46 36.31
C VAL A 297 68.21 41.94 36.37
N LYS A 298 69.18 42.81 36.70
CA LYS A 298 70.58 42.41 36.89
C LYS A 298 70.79 41.48 38.09
N HIS A 299 70.08 41.71 39.19
CA HIS A 299 70.21 40.87 40.38
C HIS A 299 69.72 39.44 40.08
N ASN A 300 68.56 39.31 39.43
CA ASN A 300 68.00 38.03 39.04
C ASN A 300 68.90 37.32 38.01
N LEU A 301 69.40 38.04 37.01
CA LEU A 301 70.38 37.51 36.06
C LEU A 301 71.67 37.01 36.71
N ALA A 302 72.15 37.68 37.77
CA ALA A 302 73.35 37.26 38.48
C ALA A 302 73.13 36.02 39.37
N ILE A 303 71.90 35.77 39.80
CA ILE A 303 71.56 34.60 40.65
C ILE A 303 71.18 33.40 39.77
N ASP A 304 70.22 33.59 38.87
CA ASP A 304 69.57 32.49 38.14
C ASP A 304 70.05 32.36 36.70
N GLY A 305 70.82 33.33 36.19
CA GLY A 305 71.23 33.37 34.78
C GLY A 305 70.09 33.65 33.79
N LYS A 306 68.85 33.80 34.28
CA LYS A 306 67.63 34.05 33.50
C LYS A 306 66.66 34.95 34.28
N THR A 307 65.91 35.79 33.59
CA THR A 307 64.83 36.60 34.15
C THR A 307 63.76 36.89 33.09
N VAL A 308 62.51 37.03 33.51
CA VAL A 308 61.40 37.43 32.63
C VAL A 308 61.01 38.87 32.97
N LEU A 309 60.87 39.72 31.96
CA LEU A 309 60.43 41.12 32.10
C LEU A 309 58.89 41.21 32.18
N ASP A 310 58.38 42.32 32.70
CA ASP A 310 56.93 42.60 32.83
C ASP A 310 56.18 42.51 31.50
N ASN A 311 56.86 42.73 30.38
CA ASN A 311 56.31 42.62 29.03
C ASN A 311 56.38 41.20 28.44
N GLY A 312 56.80 40.22 29.24
CA GLY A 312 56.93 38.82 28.84
C GLY A 312 58.22 38.47 28.11
N ALA A 313 59.14 39.42 27.91
CA ALA A 313 60.42 39.13 27.27
C ALA A 313 61.38 38.41 28.23
N GLU A 314 62.02 37.35 27.76
CA GLU A 314 62.97 36.57 28.58
C GLU A 314 64.41 37.01 28.31
N VAL A 315 65.15 37.32 29.37
CA VAL A 315 66.56 37.70 29.30
C VAL A 315 67.42 36.63 29.92
N ASN A 316 68.42 36.14 29.18
CA ASN A 316 69.26 35.01 29.59
C ASN A 316 70.75 35.31 29.40
N TYR A 317 71.58 34.73 30.27
CA TYR A 317 73.00 34.52 30.04
C TYR A 317 73.21 33.18 29.35
N VAL A 318 73.85 33.22 28.20
CA VAL A 318 74.13 32.03 27.39
C VAL A 318 75.64 31.91 27.22
N THR A 319 76.18 30.76 27.59
CA THR A 319 77.58 30.39 27.37
C THR A 319 77.64 29.46 26.17
N SER A 320 78.38 29.82 25.13
CA SER A 320 78.56 29.00 23.93
C SER A 320 80.05 28.90 23.62
N GLY A 321 80.66 27.76 23.97
CA GLY A 321 82.11 27.57 23.86
C GLY A 321 82.89 28.46 24.84
N SER A 322 83.78 29.30 24.31
CA SER A 322 84.54 30.30 25.09
C SER A 322 83.80 31.62 25.28
N ASP A 323 82.65 31.80 24.62
CA ASP A 323 82.01 33.10 24.46
C ASP A 323 80.75 33.21 25.31
N ASN A 324 80.52 34.40 25.85
CA ASN A 324 79.47 34.70 26.82
C ASN A 324 78.49 35.72 26.23
N PHE A 325 77.25 35.31 26.00
CA PHE A 325 76.22 36.13 25.39
C PHE A 325 75.13 36.52 26.39
N VAL A 326 74.51 37.67 26.16
CA VAL A 326 73.23 38.04 26.77
C VAL A 326 72.18 38.07 25.69
N THR A 327 71.08 37.36 25.89
CA THR A 327 70.00 37.23 24.90
C THR A 327 68.68 37.78 25.45
N ILE A 328 67.87 38.44 24.62
CA ILE A 328 66.48 38.78 24.92
C ILE A 328 65.59 38.08 23.89
N VAL A 329 64.60 37.32 24.37
CA VAL A 329 63.55 36.70 23.56
C VAL A 329 62.26 37.44 23.81
N ALA A 330 61.78 38.17 22.81
CA ALA A 330 60.56 38.95 22.87
C ALA A 330 59.62 38.59 21.71
N PRO A 331 58.32 38.93 21.77
CA PRO A 331 57.39 38.70 20.65
C PRO A 331 57.84 39.36 19.33
N GLU A 332 58.58 40.47 19.43
CA GLU A 332 59.09 41.24 18.29
C GLU A 332 60.39 40.68 17.66
N GLY A 333 61.05 39.74 18.33
CA GLY A 333 62.26 39.10 17.82
C GLY A 333 63.22 38.60 18.91
N LYS A 334 64.29 37.98 18.45
CA LYS A 334 65.39 37.49 19.28
C LYS A 334 66.57 38.45 19.15
N PHE A 335 67.14 38.87 20.28
CA PHE A 335 68.27 39.79 20.33
C PHE A 335 69.43 39.17 21.10
N SER A 336 70.67 39.39 20.67
CA SER A 336 71.86 38.87 21.34
C SER A 336 73.02 39.86 21.28
N ILE A 337 73.76 39.96 22.38
CA ILE A 337 75.03 40.71 22.43
C ILE A 337 76.10 39.85 23.10
N ASP A 338 77.30 39.83 22.52
CA ASP A 338 78.48 39.23 23.13
C ASP A 338 79.04 40.14 24.25
N ALA A 339 79.34 39.57 25.40
CA ALA A 339 79.97 40.27 26.52
C ALA A 339 81.36 40.82 26.18
N SER A 340 82.11 40.16 25.29
CA SER A 340 83.43 40.61 24.83
C SER A 340 83.35 41.91 24.02
N ALA A 341 82.22 42.15 23.35
CA ALA A 341 81.97 43.32 22.49
C ALA A 341 81.57 44.60 23.29
N VAL A 342 81.53 44.53 24.62
CA VAL A 342 81.16 45.66 25.49
C VAL A 342 82.37 46.15 26.28
N LYS A 343 82.56 47.47 26.35
CA LYS A 343 83.60 48.09 27.19
C LYS A 343 83.38 47.69 28.66
N GLY A 344 84.26 46.85 29.19
CA GLY A 344 84.14 46.26 30.53
C GLY A 344 84.10 44.72 30.53
N GLY A 345 83.79 44.09 29.40
CA GLY A 345 83.90 42.63 29.19
C GLY A 345 82.98 41.75 30.05
N SER A 346 82.08 42.34 30.85
CA SER A 346 81.23 41.60 31.78
C SER A 346 79.82 41.34 31.22
N LEU A 347 79.25 40.17 31.55
CA LEU A 347 77.85 39.81 31.24
C LEU A 347 76.84 40.84 31.82
N ALA A 348 77.17 41.47 32.94
CA ALA A 348 76.34 42.50 33.55
C ALA A 348 76.30 43.79 32.72
N ASP A 349 77.43 44.20 32.13
CA ASP A 349 77.50 45.40 31.27
C ASP A 349 76.82 45.14 29.92
N ALA A 350 76.99 43.94 29.38
CA ALA A 350 76.28 43.46 28.20
C ALA A 350 74.76 43.45 28.40
N ALA A 351 74.27 42.94 29.54
CA ALA A 351 72.85 43.00 29.89
C ALA A 351 72.34 44.42 30.00
N THR A 352 73.10 45.32 30.62
CA THR A 352 72.74 46.75 30.72
C THR A 352 72.51 47.36 29.34
N LYS A 353 73.43 47.10 28.43
CA LYS A 353 73.45 47.68 27.09
C LYS A 353 72.31 47.14 26.24
N LEU A 354 72.07 45.83 26.30
CA LEU A 354 70.98 45.18 25.56
C LEU A 354 69.61 45.58 26.11
N LEU A 355 69.42 45.55 27.44
CA LEU A 355 68.17 45.98 28.10
C LEU A 355 67.84 47.46 27.82
N LYS A 356 68.85 48.34 27.81
CA LYS A 356 68.66 49.75 27.48
C LYS A 356 68.28 49.94 26.01
N ALA A 357 68.98 49.26 25.11
CA ALA A 357 68.65 49.30 23.68
C ALA A 357 67.24 48.75 23.40
N TYR A 358 66.84 47.69 24.11
CA TYR A 358 65.52 47.09 24.03
C TYR A 358 64.43 48.04 24.54
N ARG A 359 64.67 48.71 25.67
CA ARG A 359 63.78 49.74 26.22
C ARG A 359 63.59 50.96 25.32
N GLU A 360 64.62 51.32 24.56
CA GLU A 360 64.66 52.50 23.69
C GLU A 360 64.25 52.18 22.24
N HIS A 361 63.71 50.98 21.95
CA HIS A 361 63.40 50.49 20.59
C HIS A 361 64.56 50.63 19.60
N ASN A 362 65.78 50.40 20.08
CA ASN A 362 67.02 50.47 19.30
C ASN A 362 67.85 49.18 19.47
N ALA A 363 67.16 48.07 19.76
CA ALA A 363 67.73 46.73 19.86
C ALA A 363 67.86 46.03 18.51
N ASP A 364 67.29 46.56 17.42
CA ASP A 364 67.37 45.96 16.08
C ASP A 364 68.81 45.70 15.61
N LYS A 365 69.76 46.54 16.03
CA LYS A 365 71.20 46.34 15.78
C LYS A 365 71.81 45.10 16.43
N TYR A 366 71.07 44.47 17.35
CA TYR A 366 71.41 43.24 18.06
C TYR A 366 70.46 42.10 17.71
N LYS A 367 69.60 42.27 16.70
CA LYS A 367 68.65 41.24 16.28
C LYS A 367 69.41 40.09 15.63
N VAL A 368 69.06 38.86 16.01
CA VAL A 368 69.67 37.64 15.46
C VAL A 368 68.55 36.67 15.12
N ASP A 369 68.63 36.01 13.96
CA ASP A 369 67.62 35.05 13.53
C ASP A 369 67.65 33.75 14.36
N VAL A 370 68.84 33.37 14.82
CA VAL A 370 69.09 32.19 15.67
C VAL A 370 69.90 32.59 16.89
N LEU A 371 69.44 32.22 18.09
CA LEU A 371 70.18 32.52 19.33
C LEU A 371 71.40 31.62 19.43
N PRO A 372 72.54 32.12 19.93
CA PRO A 372 73.72 31.30 20.17
C PRO A 372 73.36 30.13 21.08
N GLY A 373 73.67 28.89 20.66
CA GLY A 373 73.41 27.67 21.43
C GLY A 373 72.11 26.92 21.15
N GLN A 374 71.30 27.30 20.15
CA GLN A 374 70.09 26.55 19.75
C GLN A 374 70.35 25.63 18.54
N LEU A 375 70.14 24.32 18.71
CA LEU A 375 70.03 23.32 17.62
C LEU A 375 68.68 23.50 16.89
N GLU A 376 68.67 23.34 15.57
CA GLU A 376 67.47 23.39 14.73
C GLU A 376 66.52 22.24 15.05
N ASP A 377 65.34 22.54 15.62
CA ASP A 377 64.21 21.61 15.66
C ASP A 377 63.15 22.06 14.64
N SER A 378 62.90 21.17 13.69
CA SER A 378 61.90 21.30 12.63
C SER A 378 60.49 21.09 13.17
N GLU A 379 59.64 22.07 12.88
CA GLU A 379 58.18 22.13 12.81
C GLU A 379 57.35 20.86 13.13
N LEU A 380 56.51 20.98 14.17
CA LEU A 380 55.09 20.55 14.15
C LEU A 380 54.26 21.72 13.55
N PRO A 381 52.96 21.63 13.14
CA PRO A 381 51.91 20.64 13.49
C PRO A 381 51.00 20.24 12.27
N GLN A 382 49.97 19.40 12.34
CA GLN A 382 48.60 19.76 12.77
C GLN A 382 47.62 18.56 12.72
N THR A 383 46.72 18.63 13.69
CA THR A 383 45.47 17.90 13.96
C THR A 383 44.34 18.18 12.96
N ASP A 384 43.42 17.20 12.89
CA ASP A 384 42.14 17.04 12.17
C ASP A 384 41.20 18.27 12.09
N PRO A 385 40.23 18.30 11.14
CA PRO A 385 38.89 17.76 11.47
C PRO A 385 38.08 17.10 10.33
N GLU A 386 37.06 16.38 10.78
CA GLU A 386 35.93 15.74 10.10
C GLU A 386 35.17 16.58 9.04
N THR A 387 34.55 15.82 8.13
CA THR A 387 33.26 16.04 7.42
C THR A 387 33.09 17.24 6.50
N ASN A 388 32.72 16.94 5.25
CA ASN A 388 31.91 17.82 4.43
C ASN A 388 31.16 17.01 3.34
N PRO A 389 30.11 17.57 2.72
CA PRO A 389 28.78 16.94 2.66
C PRO A 389 28.40 16.42 1.27
N VAL A 390 27.23 15.76 1.25
CA VAL A 390 26.43 15.34 0.09
C VAL A 390 26.45 16.38 -1.05
N LEU A 391 26.86 15.93 -2.24
CA LEU A 391 26.62 16.60 -3.51
C LEU A 391 25.78 15.68 -4.41
N GLN A 392 24.62 16.19 -4.82
CA GLN A 392 23.89 15.81 -6.04
C GLN A 392 23.33 17.11 -6.62
N PRO A 393 23.00 17.19 -7.94
CA PRO A 393 23.07 16.13 -8.95
C PRO A 393 23.87 16.56 -10.21
N GLU A 394 24.64 15.64 -10.78
CA GLU A 394 25.01 15.72 -12.20
C GLU A 394 23.95 14.95 -13.00
N SER A 395 23.50 15.55 -14.10
CA SER A 395 22.53 15.01 -15.06
C SER A 395 22.91 13.61 -15.53
N GLN A 396 22.19 12.59 -15.04
CA GLN A 396 22.32 11.21 -15.51
C GLN A 396 21.77 11.09 -16.93
N ASP A 397 22.59 10.56 -17.85
CA ASP A 397 22.17 10.10 -19.17
C ASP A 397 21.22 8.90 -18.96
N VAL A 398 19.91 9.13 -19.05
CA VAL A 398 18.88 8.09 -18.81
C VAL A 398 18.68 7.31 -20.11
N GLY A 399 18.94 6.00 -20.09
CA GLY A 399 18.75 5.13 -21.25
C GLY A 399 17.27 4.95 -21.61
N LYS A 400 16.99 4.62 -22.87
CA LYS A 400 15.63 4.48 -23.42
C LYS A 400 14.79 3.36 -22.80
N TYR A 401 15.40 2.24 -22.43
CA TYR A 401 14.71 1.04 -21.96
C TYR A 401 14.84 0.89 -20.45
N HIS A 402 13.72 0.73 -19.76
CA HIS A 402 13.63 0.67 -18.31
C HIS A 402 13.39 -0.76 -17.80
N TYR A 403 14.11 -1.15 -16.75
CA TYR A 403 13.94 -2.45 -16.11
C TYR A 403 13.89 -2.32 -14.58
N ALA A 404 12.99 -3.04 -13.95
CA ALA A 404 12.83 -3.06 -12.50
C ALA A 404 13.87 -3.98 -11.84
N LEU A 405 14.53 -3.50 -10.79
CA LEU A 405 15.38 -4.30 -9.93
C LEU A 405 14.53 -4.91 -8.80
N GLN A 406 14.04 -6.13 -9.01
CA GLN A 406 13.06 -6.75 -8.11
C GLN A 406 13.70 -7.47 -6.92
N SER A 407 14.70 -8.31 -7.17
CA SER A 407 15.29 -9.20 -6.15
C SER A 407 16.55 -8.65 -5.49
N ARG A 408 17.29 -7.77 -6.17
CA ARG A 408 18.61 -7.28 -5.72
C ARG A 408 18.94 -5.88 -6.26
N PRO A 409 19.71 -5.07 -5.51
CA PRO A 409 20.20 -3.78 -6.00
C PRO A 409 21.24 -3.94 -7.12
N ALA A 410 21.38 -2.90 -7.94
CA ALA A 410 22.39 -2.87 -8.99
C ALA A 410 23.81 -2.91 -8.38
N GLY A 411 24.63 -3.83 -8.88
CA GLY A 411 26.00 -4.04 -8.42
C GLY A 411 26.81 -4.79 -9.47
N VAL A 412 28.14 -4.78 -9.32
CA VAL A 412 29.06 -5.45 -10.26
C VAL A 412 28.72 -6.95 -10.32
N GLY A 413 28.36 -7.44 -11.50
CA GLY A 413 27.95 -8.83 -11.74
C GLY A 413 26.50 -9.18 -11.37
N ALA A 414 25.73 -8.23 -10.84
CA ALA A 414 24.31 -8.41 -10.48
C ALA A 414 23.34 -7.98 -11.59
N VAL A 415 23.83 -7.28 -12.61
CA VAL A 415 23.06 -6.77 -13.76
C VAL A 415 23.89 -6.91 -15.04
N PRO A 416 23.25 -6.95 -16.24
CA PRO A 416 23.94 -6.93 -17.52
C PRO A 416 24.84 -5.70 -17.68
N ASP A 417 25.95 -5.88 -18.39
CA ASP A 417 26.87 -4.77 -18.70
C ASP A 417 26.23 -3.75 -19.67
N GLY A 418 26.66 -2.49 -19.56
CA GLY A 418 26.24 -1.41 -20.47
C GLY A 418 24.98 -0.66 -20.03
N ASN A 419 24.67 -0.65 -18.74
CA ASN A 419 23.63 0.20 -18.17
C ASN A 419 24.03 1.69 -18.21
N LYS A 420 23.03 2.55 -18.30
CA LYS A 420 23.19 4.01 -18.43
C LYS A 420 23.02 4.73 -17.11
N ALA A 421 21.95 4.41 -16.41
CA ALA A 421 21.70 4.91 -15.08
C ALA A 421 21.01 3.85 -14.22
N VAL A 422 21.17 4.01 -12.91
CA VAL A 422 20.35 3.34 -11.90
C VAL A 422 19.60 4.46 -11.19
N LEU A 423 18.30 4.51 -11.41
CA LEU A 423 17.37 5.44 -10.80
C LEU A 423 16.93 4.87 -9.45
N ASP A 424 16.68 5.76 -8.51
CA ASP A 424 16.12 5.40 -7.21
C ASP A 424 14.75 4.73 -7.38
N ARG A 425 14.32 4.07 -6.31
CA ARG A 425 12.98 3.49 -6.25
C ARG A 425 11.93 4.59 -6.52
N PRO A 426 10.96 4.35 -7.41
CA PRO A 426 9.87 5.29 -7.67
C PRO A 426 9.09 5.63 -6.41
N ASP A 427 8.32 6.72 -6.46
CA ASP A 427 7.38 7.07 -5.39
C ASP A 427 6.25 6.03 -5.27
N GLN A 428 5.63 5.93 -4.09
CA GLN A 428 4.52 5.00 -3.84
C GLN A 428 3.30 5.20 -4.76
N ALA A 429 3.15 6.38 -5.34
CA ALA A 429 2.07 6.69 -6.28
C ALA A 429 2.36 6.20 -7.71
N ASP A 430 3.59 5.77 -8.01
CA ASP A 430 3.99 5.30 -9.33
C ASP A 430 3.53 3.85 -9.56
N GLN A 431 3.01 3.57 -10.75
CA GLN A 431 2.53 2.25 -11.16
C GLN A 431 3.62 1.16 -11.07
N TYR A 432 4.89 1.54 -11.09
CA TYR A 432 6.02 0.63 -11.03
C TYR A 432 6.63 0.45 -9.64
N TYR A 433 6.05 1.07 -8.60
CA TYR A 433 6.56 1.04 -7.22
C TYR A 433 6.73 -0.37 -6.63
N GLU A 434 5.79 -1.27 -6.90
CA GLU A 434 5.79 -2.64 -6.35
C GLU A 434 6.85 -3.53 -7.01
N TYR A 435 7.15 -3.25 -8.28
CA TYR A 435 8.07 -4.02 -9.11
C TYR A 435 9.52 -3.55 -8.93
N ALA A 436 9.75 -2.24 -8.84
CA ALA A 436 11.07 -1.61 -8.73
C ALA A 436 11.58 -1.53 -7.28
N ARG A 437 11.58 -2.64 -6.54
CA ARG A 437 11.93 -2.70 -5.10
C ARG A 437 13.30 -2.12 -4.76
N HIS A 438 14.27 -2.25 -5.67
CA HIS A 438 15.63 -1.76 -5.53
C HIS A 438 16.00 -0.68 -6.55
N GLY A 439 15.02 -0.03 -7.16
CA GLY A 439 15.23 1.00 -8.18
C GLY A 439 14.99 0.51 -9.61
N ILE A 440 15.27 1.39 -10.56
CA ILE A 440 15.10 1.15 -12.00
C ILE A 440 16.46 1.27 -12.67
N ILE A 441 16.81 0.29 -13.49
CA ILE A 441 18.03 0.32 -14.31
C ILE A 441 17.66 0.61 -15.77
N THR A 442 18.45 1.46 -16.43
CA THR A 442 18.16 1.90 -17.80
C THR A 442 19.25 1.52 -18.81
N TYR A 443 18.85 1.27 -20.06
CA TYR A 443 19.73 0.88 -21.17
C TYR A 443 19.35 1.58 -22.48
N ASP A 444 20.31 1.79 -23.39
CA ASP A 444 20.02 2.28 -24.75
C ASP A 444 19.47 1.20 -25.68
N ARG A 445 19.76 -0.07 -25.37
CA ARG A 445 19.28 -1.23 -26.11
C ARG A 445 18.27 -2.02 -25.29
N LYS A 446 17.33 -2.66 -25.97
CA LYS A 446 16.45 -3.65 -25.33
C LYS A 446 17.29 -4.88 -24.97
N LEU A 447 17.21 -5.30 -23.71
CA LEU A 447 17.76 -6.57 -23.24
C LEU A 447 16.99 -7.73 -23.86
N THR A 448 17.71 -8.83 -24.09
CA THR A 448 17.13 -10.10 -24.56
C THR A 448 16.38 -10.81 -23.43
N ASP A 449 15.43 -11.68 -23.77
CA ASP A 449 14.67 -12.45 -22.78
C ASP A 449 15.57 -13.33 -21.88
N GLU A 450 16.69 -13.81 -22.42
CA GLU A 450 17.72 -14.54 -21.68
C GLU A 450 18.41 -13.64 -20.65
N GLU A 451 18.82 -12.42 -21.03
CA GLU A 451 19.40 -11.43 -20.10
C GLU A 451 18.40 -11.00 -19.02
N VAL A 452 17.14 -10.79 -19.39
CA VAL A 452 16.07 -10.41 -18.45
C VAL A 452 15.83 -11.54 -17.44
N SER A 453 15.76 -12.78 -17.90
CA SER A 453 15.53 -13.95 -17.03
C SER A 453 16.75 -14.26 -16.16
N GLN A 454 17.96 -14.23 -16.70
CA GLN A 454 19.20 -14.58 -15.98
C GLN A 454 19.47 -13.62 -14.82
N TYR A 455 19.16 -12.34 -15.00
CA TYR A 455 19.40 -11.30 -14.00
C TYR A 455 18.16 -10.94 -13.19
N GLU A 456 17.04 -11.65 -13.38
CA GLU A 456 15.76 -11.44 -12.67
C GLU A 456 15.24 -9.99 -12.80
N LEU A 457 15.31 -9.45 -14.01
CA LEU A 457 14.82 -8.12 -14.34
C LEU A 457 13.37 -8.18 -14.83
N LEU A 458 12.62 -7.10 -14.64
CA LEU A 458 11.28 -6.95 -15.24
C LEU A 458 11.27 -5.76 -16.18
N TYR A 459 10.88 -5.95 -17.43
CA TYR A 459 10.77 -4.86 -18.39
C TYR A 459 9.63 -3.91 -18.01
N LEU A 460 9.91 -2.62 -18.00
CA LEU A 460 8.95 -1.56 -17.72
C LEU A 460 8.68 -0.78 -19.02
N PRO A 461 7.58 -1.08 -19.72
CA PRO A 461 7.22 -0.35 -20.94
C PRO A 461 6.79 1.10 -20.62
N ASP A 462 7.09 2.03 -21.52
CA ASP A 462 6.61 3.40 -21.40
C ASP A 462 5.12 3.50 -21.81
N GLU A 463 4.45 4.62 -21.48
CA GLU A 463 3.01 4.81 -21.77
C GLU A 463 2.63 4.62 -23.24
N ASP A 464 3.52 4.97 -24.17
CA ASP A 464 3.29 4.81 -25.59
C ASP A 464 3.44 3.35 -26.03
N GLU A 465 4.38 2.60 -25.44
CA GLU A 465 4.51 1.16 -25.70
C GLU A 465 3.34 0.36 -25.12
N LEU A 466 2.81 0.79 -23.96
CA LEU A 466 1.61 0.21 -23.35
C LEU A 466 0.38 0.35 -24.26
N LYS A 467 0.22 1.50 -24.95
CA LYS A 467 -0.84 1.70 -25.93
C LYS A 467 -0.67 0.76 -27.13
N ASP A 468 0.55 0.65 -27.65
CA ASP A 468 0.85 -0.26 -28.77
C ASP A 468 0.57 -1.73 -28.41
N PHE A 469 0.90 -2.16 -27.17
CA PHE A 469 0.57 -3.50 -26.70
C PHE A 469 -0.93 -3.73 -26.53
N ALA A 470 -1.67 -2.72 -26.04
CA ALA A 470 -3.12 -2.78 -25.93
C ALA A 470 -3.77 -2.93 -27.32
N ASP A 471 -3.32 -2.15 -28.30
CA ASP A 471 -3.83 -2.21 -29.67
C ASP A 471 -3.54 -3.57 -30.35
N GLN A 472 -2.36 -4.15 -30.11
CA GLN A 472 -2.03 -5.50 -30.58
C GLN A 472 -2.87 -6.60 -29.89
N LEU A 473 -3.14 -6.46 -28.59
CA LEU A 473 -4.01 -7.39 -27.85
C LEU A 473 -5.46 -7.33 -28.35
N VAL A 474 -5.98 -6.14 -28.64
CA VAL A 474 -7.32 -5.96 -29.22
C VAL A 474 -7.37 -6.54 -30.64
N ALA A 475 -6.36 -6.29 -31.48
CA ALA A 475 -6.29 -6.85 -32.83
C ALA A 475 -6.21 -8.39 -32.82
N SER A 476 -5.42 -8.97 -31.91
CA SER A 476 -5.27 -10.42 -31.79
C SER A 476 -6.49 -11.10 -31.17
N SER A 477 -7.18 -10.48 -30.21
CA SER A 477 -8.41 -11.02 -29.62
C SER A 477 -9.59 -11.00 -30.58
N MET A 478 -9.69 -9.96 -31.43
CA MET A 478 -10.69 -9.88 -32.49
C MET A 478 -10.42 -10.88 -33.63
N SER A 479 -9.16 -11.14 -33.99
CA SER A 479 -8.84 -12.17 -34.99
C SER A 479 -9.24 -13.59 -34.55
N LYS A 480 -9.23 -13.87 -33.25
CA LYS A 480 -9.67 -15.17 -32.70
C LYS A 480 -11.20 -15.35 -32.64
N HIS A 481 -11.98 -14.28 -32.80
CA HIS A 481 -13.44 -14.32 -32.77
C HIS A 481 -14.10 -14.29 -34.16
N ILE A 482 -13.32 -14.16 -35.24
CA ILE A 482 -13.85 -14.10 -36.61
C ILE A 482 -13.78 -15.47 -37.33
N ASP A 483 -12.95 -16.40 -36.86
CA ASP A 483 -12.78 -17.74 -37.45
C ASP A 483 -13.28 -18.91 -36.55
N GLY A 484 -14.21 -18.64 -35.63
CA GLY A 484 -14.80 -19.62 -34.69
C GLY A 484 -16.25 -19.97 -34.99
#